data_AF-A0A937FR38-F1
#
_entry.id   AF-A0A937FR38-F1
#
_cell.length_a   1.000
_cell.length_b   1.000
_cell.length_c   1.000
_cell.angle_alpha   90.00
_cell.angle_beta   90.00
_cell.angle_gamma   90.00
#
_symmetry.space_group_name_H-M   'P 1'
#
loop_
_entity.id
_entity.type
_entity.pdbx_description
1 polymer ?
#
loop_
_entity_poly.entity_id
_entity_poly.type
_entity_poly.pdbx_seq_one_letter_code
_entity_poly.pdbx_strand_id
1 'polypeptide(L)'
;MTDDRALDGRRWTRDELPFSAKSYDRAARKFDKIRARLGWDLGLEGVPRGRPKGIHRKTYERLSAWVWELTDEAVLGFADQFAFALLKMDPKPGDSADL
;
A
#
# COMPACT_ATOMS: atom_id res chain seq x y z
N MET A 1 -1.97 -21.51 -28.00
CA MET A 1 -1.13 -21.39 -26.79
C MET A 1 -1.83 -20.37 -25.92
N THR A 2 -2.55 -20.91 -24.93
CA THR A 2 -3.40 -20.33 -23.89
C THR A 2 -2.80 -19.04 -23.29
N ASP A 3 -3.55 -18.01 -22.95
CA ASP A 3 -4.71 -18.12 -22.07
C ASP A 3 -5.85 -17.14 -22.38
N ASP A 4 -7.03 -17.75 -22.48
CA ASP A 4 -8.35 -17.13 -22.42
C ASP A 4 -8.62 -16.72 -20.97
N ARG A 5 -9.00 -15.47 -20.74
CA ARG A 5 -9.99 -15.13 -19.70
C ARG A 5 -10.58 -13.76 -19.95
N ALA A 6 -11.61 -13.79 -20.79
CA ALA A 6 -12.69 -12.82 -20.73
C ALA A 6 -13.37 -12.93 -19.36
N LEU A 7 -13.25 -11.89 -18.55
CA LEU A 7 -14.19 -11.59 -17.48
C LEU A 7 -14.65 -10.14 -17.67
N ASP A 8 -15.91 -10.00 -18.08
CA ASP A 8 -16.76 -8.79 -18.13
C ASP A 8 -16.75 -7.84 -19.35
N GLY A 9 -15.75 -7.83 -20.23
CA GLY A 9 -15.82 -7.06 -21.48
C GLY A 9 -15.86 -5.53 -21.33
N ARG A 10 -15.73 -4.98 -20.12
CA ARG A 10 -15.55 -3.55 -19.89
C ARG A 10 -14.05 -3.23 -19.82
N ARG A 11 -13.59 -2.40 -20.75
CA ARG A 11 -12.23 -1.83 -20.71
C ARG A 11 -12.16 -0.80 -19.58
N TRP A 12 -11.70 -1.22 -18.41
CA TRP A 12 -11.43 -0.30 -17.31
C TRP A 12 -10.36 0.71 -17.71
N THR A 13 -10.69 2.00 -17.69
CA THR A 13 -9.70 3.06 -17.84
C THR A 13 -9.03 3.33 -16.48
N ARG A 14 -7.77 3.79 -16.49
CA ARG A 14 -6.94 4.03 -15.29
C ARG A 14 -7.58 4.97 -14.26
N ASP A 15 -8.63 5.68 -14.65
CA ASP A 15 -9.33 6.69 -13.85
C ASP A 15 -10.67 6.19 -13.24
N GLU A 16 -11.09 4.95 -13.54
CA GLU A 16 -12.37 4.36 -13.06
C GLU A 16 -12.21 3.40 -11.87
N LEU A 17 -10.99 3.15 -11.40
CA LEU A 17 -10.78 2.39 -10.17
C LEU A 17 -11.13 3.28 -8.96
N PRO A 18 -12.02 2.85 -8.05
CA PRO A 18 -12.48 3.65 -6.91
C PRO A 18 -11.37 4.02 -5.90
N PHE A 19 -10.17 3.48 -6.10
CA PHE A 19 -8.99 3.76 -5.30
C PHE A 19 -7.82 3.92 -6.26
N SER A 20 -7.30 5.14 -6.41
CA SER A 20 -6.18 5.38 -7.31
C SER A 20 -4.91 4.85 -6.66
N ALA A 21 -4.26 3.85 -7.27
CA ALA A 21 -2.92 3.40 -6.87
C ALA A 21 -1.89 4.56 -6.70
N LYS A 22 -2.21 5.76 -7.20
CA LYS A 22 -1.43 6.99 -7.06
C LYS A 22 -1.47 7.64 -5.67
N SER A 23 -2.46 7.39 -4.80
CA SER A 23 -2.54 8.03 -3.47
C SER A 23 -1.61 7.33 -2.46
N TYR A 24 -1.78 6.02 -2.26
CA TYR A 24 -0.93 5.25 -1.33
C TYR A 24 0.55 5.28 -1.76
N ASP A 25 0.84 5.20 -3.06
CA ASP A 25 2.20 5.27 -3.61
C ASP A 25 2.87 6.64 -3.33
N ARG A 26 2.07 7.71 -3.28
CA ARG A 26 2.57 9.04 -2.88
C ARG A 26 2.80 9.15 -1.37
N ALA A 27 1.92 8.60 -0.54
CA ALA A 27 2.11 8.54 0.90
C ALA A 27 3.35 7.70 1.25
N ALA A 28 3.52 6.55 0.59
CA ALA A 28 4.66 5.65 0.74
C ALA A 28 5.99 6.35 0.50
N ARG A 29 6.15 6.99 -0.67
CA ARG A 29 7.35 7.76 -0.99
C ARG A 29 7.61 8.92 -0.04
N LYS A 30 6.57 9.53 0.54
CA LYS A 30 6.74 10.62 1.49
C LYS A 30 7.28 10.11 2.82
N PHE A 31 6.74 9.02 3.37
CA PHE A 31 7.26 8.50 4.63
C PHE A 31 8.66 7.90 4.46
N ASP A 32 8.97 7.25 3.34
CA ASP A 32 10.32 6.74 3.06
C ASP A 32 11.39 7.84 3.07
N LYS A 33 11.06 9.03 2.52
CA LYS A 33 11.96 10.19 2.59
C LYS A 33 12.21 10.65 4.02
N ILE A 34 11.21 10.55 4.90
CA ILE A 34 11.36 10.91 6.31
C ILE A 34 12.16 9.83 7.04
N ARG A 35 11.87 8.55 6.80
CA ARG A 35 12.61 7.41 7.35
C ARG A 35 14.08 7.45 6.97
N ALA A 36 14.41 7.76 5.71
CA ALA A 36 15.79 7.96 5.27
C ALA A 36 16.52 9.06 6.09
N ARG A 37 15.83 10.17 6.41
CA ARG A 37 16.40 11.24 7.24
C ARG A 37 16.56 10.84 8.71
N LEU A 38 15.72 9.93 9.19
CA LEU A 38 15.81 9.36 10.52
C LEU A 38 16.78 8.16 10.57
N GLY A 39 17.36 7.74 9.45
CA GLY A 39 18.17 6.53 9.37
C GLY A 39 17.39 5.27 9.73
N TRP A 40 16.08 5.26 9.47
CA TRP A 40 15.19 4.11 9.66
C TRP A 40 15.10 3.26 8.40
N ASP A 41 14.74 1.99 8.58
CA ASP A 41 14.61 1.06 7.47
C ASP A 41 13.40 1.43 6.58
N LEU A 42 13.55 1.32 5.27
CA LEU A 42 12.58 1.78 4.26
C LEU A 42 11.50 0.73 3.98
N GLY A 43 10.41 1.15 3.33
CA GLY A 43 9.30 0.28 2.93
C GLY A 43 8.27 0.05 4.03
N LEU A 44 7.12 -0.54 3.67
CA LEU A 44 5.99 -0.74 4.60
C LEU A 44 6.35 -1.65 5.79
N GLU A 45 7.29 -2.59 5.61
CA GLU A 45 7.77 -3.52 6.65
C GLU A 45 8.96 -2.99 7.46
N GLY A 46 9.49 -1.80 7.10
CA GLY A 46 10.66 -1.23 7.76
C GLY A 46 10.42 -0.94 9.24
N VAL A 47 11.34 -1.38 10.10
CA VAL A 47 11.25 -1.22 11.56
C VAL A 47 11.83 0.14 11.98
N PRO A 48 11.12 0.92 12.84
CA PRO A 48 11.67 2.16 13.39
C PRO A 48 12.96 1.92 14.16
N ARG A 49 13.97 2.76 13.93
CA ARG A 49 15.16 2.82 14.79
C ARG A 49 14.97 3.95 15.81
N GLY A 50 15.67 3.92 16.94
CA GLY A 50 15.57 5.01 17.91
C GLY A 50 15.97 6.37 17.33
N ARG A 51 15.81 7.44 18.12
CA ARG A 51 16.20 8.80 17.72
C ARG A 51 17.68 8.86 17.28
N PRO A 52 17.99 9.39 16.08
CA PRO A 52 19.37 9.62 15.64
C PRO A 52 20.18 10.50 16.59
N LYS A 53 21.48 10.24 16.69
CA LYS A 53 22.39 11.11 17.44
C LYS A 53 22.42 12.50 16.79
N GLY A 54 22.34 13.55 17.60
CA GLY A 54 22.42 14.94 17.15
C GLY A 54 21.11 15.59 16.67
N ILE A 55 20.03 14.84 16.46
CA ILE A 55 18.74 15.46 16.12
C ILE A 55 18.04 16.03 17.37
N HIS A 56 17.48 17.23 17.29
CA HIS A 56 16.71 17.79 18.40
C HIS A 56 15.45 16.95 18.68
N ARG A 57 15.15 16.70 19.96
CA ARG A 57 14.03 15.83 20.40
C ARG A 57 12.69 16.23 19.77
N LYS A 58 12.36 17.53 19.80
CA LYS A 58 11.13 18.06 19.19
C LYS A 58 11.04 17.81 17.67
N THR A 59 12.18 17.86 16.97
CA THR A 59 12.24 17.59 15.54
C THR A 59 12.01 16.11 15.27
N TYR A 60 12.62 15.24 16.08
CA TYR A 60 12.42 13.80 16.01
C TYR A 60 10.96 13.41 16.26
N GLU A 61 10.33 13.93 17.32
CA GLU A 61 8.93 13.64 17.66
C GLU A 61 7.99 14.06 16.52
N ARG A 62 8.17 15.25 15.96
CA ARG A 62 7.37 15.73 14.81
C ARG A 62 7.54 14.85 13.57
N LEU A 63 8.78 14.48 13.22
CA LEU A 63 9.03 13.62 12.06
C LEU A 63 8.48 12.20 12.27
N SER A 64 8.58 11.68 13.50
CA SER A 64 8.04 10.36 13.84
C SER A 64 6.52 10.34 13.73
N ALA A 65 5.83 11.37 14.25
CA ALA A 65 4.38 11.50 14.12
C ALA A 65 3.94 11.51 12.64
N TRP A 66 4.66 12.25 11.79
CA TRP A 66 4.37 12.27 10.35
C TRP A 66 4.58 10.91 9.67
N VAL A 67 5.58 10.14 10.10
CA VAL A 67 5.78 8.78 9.58
C VAL A 67 4.60 7.88 9.93
N TRP A 68 4.08 7.96 11.16
CA TRP A 68 2.93 7.15 11.57
C TRP A 68 1.66 7.48 10.77
N GLU A 69 1.31 8.76 10.65
CA GLU A 69 0.14 9.20 9.87
C GLU A 69 0.22 8.75 8.40
N LEU A 70 1.39 8.92 7.77
CA LEU A 70 1.60 8.52 6.37
C LEU A 70 1.65 6.99 6.19
N THR A 71 2.07 6.25 7.22
CA THR A 71 2.06 4.79 7.19
C THR A 71 0.62 4.28 7.25
N ASP A 72 -0.21 4.84 8.12
CA ASP A 72 -1.64 4.49 8.18
C ASP A 72 -2.35 4.78 6.85
N GLU A 73 -2.10 5.94 6.24
CA GLU A 73 -2.67 6.28 4.92
C GLU A 73 -2.19 5.30 3.83
N ALA A 74 -0.90 4.95 3.83
CA ALA A 74 -0.35 4.02 2.84
C ALA A 74 -0.87 2.59 3.03
N VAL A 75 -0.97 2.11 4.28
CA VAL A 75 -1.47 0.78 4.63
C VAL A 75 -2.95 0.66 4.32
N LEU A 76 -3.77 1.65 4.68
CA LEU A 76 -5.20 1.66 4.34
C LEU A 76 -5.41 1.65 2.83
N GLY A 77 -4.69 2.50 2.09
CA GLY A 77 -4.80 2.53 0.63
C GLY A 77 -4.33 1.23 -0.04
N PHE A 78 -3.33 0.55 0.53
CA PHE A 78 -2.92 -0.78 0.08
C PHE A 78 -3.96 -1.86 0.43
N ALA A 79 -4.49 -1.84 1.65
CA ALA A 79 -5.52 -2.78 2.11
C ALA A 79 -6.79 -2.68 1.29
N ASP A 80 -7.22 -1.47 0.90
CA ASP A 80 -8.37 -1.27 0.01
C ASP A 80 -8.16 -1.89 -1.37
N GLN A 81 -6.96 -1.73 -1.96
CA GLN A 81 -6.61 -2.40 -3.22
C GLN A 81 -6.64 -3.92 -3.08
N PHE A 82 -6.07 -4.43 -1.98
CA PHE A 82 -5.96 -5.86 -1.72
C PHE A 82 -7.32 -6.51 -1.44
N ALA A 83 -8.16 -5.85 -0.64
CA ALA A 83 -9.53 -6.26 -0.36
C ALA A 83 -10.41 -6.22 -1.61
N PHE A 84 -10.26 -5.19 -2.45
CA PHE A 84 -10.94 -5.15 -3.75
C PHE A 84 -10.52 -6.32 -4.65
N ALA A 85 -9.23 -6.64 -4.71
CA ALA A 85 -8.73 -7.78 -5.46
C ALA A 85 -9.28 -9.12 -4.94
N LEU A 86 -9.34 -9.30 -3.62
CA LEU A 86 -9.93 -10.50 -2.99
C LEU A 86 -11.44 -10.60 -3.22
N LEU A 87 -12.18 -9.49 -3.12
CA LEU A 87 -13.63 -9.47 -3.38
C LEU A 87 -13.96 -9.77 -4.86
N LYS A 88 -13.03 -9.51 -5.78
CA LYS A 88 -13.14 -9.89 -7.19
C LYS A 88 -12.66 -11.32 -7.48
N MET A 89 -12.04 -11.97 -6.51
CA MET A 89 -11.73 -13.40 -6.52
C MET A 89 -12.82 -14.21 -5.80
N ASP A 90 -14.07 -14.13 -6.28
CA ASP A 90 -14.98 -15.25 -6.04
C ASP A 90 -14.54 -16.40 -6.96
N PRO A 91 -14.17 -17.58 -6.43
CA PRO A 91 -14.04 -18.76 -7.29
C PRO A 91 -15.41 -19.01 -7.93
N LYS A 92 -15.43 -19.16 -9.25
CA LYS A 92 -16.64 -19.49 -10.00
C LYS A 92 -17.24 -20.75 -9.36
N PRO A 93 -18.47 -20.72 -8.81
CA PRO A 93 -19.09 -21.92 -8.26
C PRO A 93 -19.30 -22.89 -9.42
N GLY A 94 -18.43 -23.91 -9.51
CA GLY A 94 -18.44 -24.88 -10.60
C GLY A 94 -17.16 -25.71 -10.78
N ASP A 95 -16.00 -25.29 -10.27
CA ASP A 95 -14.73 -26.01 -10.50
C ASP A 95 -14.42 -27.15 -9.49
N SER A 96 -15.41 -27.58 -8.70
CA SER A 96 -15.24 -28.71 -7.77
C SER A 96 -16.49 -29.58 -7.73
N ALA A 97 -16.71 -30.39 -8.77
CA ALA A 97 -17.58 -31.56 -8.68
C ALA A 97 -17.31 -32.54 -9.84
N ASP A 98 -16.07 -33.02 -9.95
CA ASP A 98 -15.76 -34.25 -10.69
C ASP A 98 -14.85 -35.13 -9.81
N LEU A 99 -15.46 -35.89 -8.89
CA LEU A 99 -14.91 -37.08 -8.24
C LEU A 99 -16.04 -38.09 -7.98
#